data_AF-A0A7Z1PWC8-F1
#
_entry.id   AF-A0A7Z1PWC8-F1
#
_cell.length_a   1.000
_cell.length_b   1.000
_cell.length_c   1.000
_cell.angle_alpha   90.00
_cell.angle_beta   90.00
_cell.angle_gamma   90.00
#
_symmetry.space_group_name_H-M   'P 1'
#
loop_
_entity.id
_entity.type
_entity.pdbx_description
1 polymer ?
#
loop_
_entity_poly.entity_id
_entity_poly.type
_entity_poly.pdbx_seq_one_letter_code
_entity_poly.pdbx_strand_id
1 'polypeptide(L)'
;YSKTGMLFGANLVTKSTDFLSRNPEITSLFQDYVQNCVMGDIYLNHKYSLEELMESADPYTLIFSNPSPLRGVFDKNNHFLTCKDASVALKDKLNLDTQNGGKTWHYYVQQLFGGRPDPNMLFSTMLGDSYSYFYGSSQSASQIIRQNVTINALREGITSYAARSGDTASLMNLATTSSM
;
A
#
# COMPACT_ATOMS: atom_id res chain seq x y z
N TYR A 1 17.75 17.82 -20.54
CA TYR A 1 18.63 16.64 -20.43
C TYR A 1 18.38 15.77 -19.18
N SER A 2 17.17 15.74 -18.60
CA SER A 2 16.86 14.93 -17.39
C SER A 2 15.55 14.12 -17.46
N LYS A 3 14.90 14.02 -18.63
CA LYS A 3 13.57 13.40 -18.77
C LYS A 3 13.57 11.90 -19.10
N THR A 4 14.74 11.32 -19.40
CA THR A 4 14.95 9.90 -19.76
C THR A 4 16.41 9.54 -19.44
N GLY A 5 16.67 8.91 -18.29
CA GLY A 5 18.01 8.54 -17.82
C GLY A 5 17.99 8.06 -16.37
N MET A 6 19.13 7.60 -15.84
CA MET A 6 19.20 7.02 -14.48
C MET A 6 18.68 7.96 -13.38
N LEU A 7 18.86 9.27 -13.53
CA LEU A 7 18.32 10.26 -12.59
C LEU A 7 16.77 10.31 -12.60
N PHE A 8 16.17 10.13 -13.77
CA PHE A 8 14.71 10.00 -13.87
C PHE A 8 14.23 8.71 -13.23
N GLY A 9 14.95 7.59 -13.45
CA GLY A 9 14.66 6.31 -12.81
C GLY A 9 14.75 6.38 -11.27
N ALA A 10 15.79 7.01 -10.74
CA ALA A 10 15.94 7.25 -9.31
C ALA A 10 14.78 8.09 -8.76
N ASN A 11 14.42 9.19 -9.43
CA ASN A 11 13.29 10.02 -9.04
C ASN A 11 11.96 9.26 -9.12
N LEU A 12 11.78 8.41 -10.13
CA LEU A 12 10.60 7.58 -10.30
C LEU A 12 10.45 6.59 -9.14
N VAL A 13 11.54 5.94 -8.73
CA VAL A 13 11.60 5.08 -7.55
C VAL A 13 11.21 5.86 -6.29
N THR A 14 11.88 6.98 -6.02
CA THR A 14 11.56 7.82 -4.84
C THR A 14 10.12 8.31 -4.85
N LYS A 15 9.55 8.68 -6.00
CA LYS A 15 8.14 9.09 -6.06
C LYS A 15 7.19 7.91 -5.84
N SER A 16 7.57 6.74 -6.32
CA SER A 16 6.72 5.56 -6.22
C SER A 16 6.55 5.07 -4.79
N THR A 17 7.53 5.30 -3.91
CA THR A 17 7.41 4.96 -2.48
C THR A 17 6.33 5.75 -1.76
N ASP A 18 5.87 6.88 -2.33
CA ASP A 18 4.82 7.74 -1.78
C ASP A 18 3.46 7.50 -2.47
N PHE A 19 3.33 6.44 -3.27
CA PHE A 19 2.08 6.15 -3.95
C PHE A 19 0.97 5.74 -2.98
N LEU A 20 -0.21 6.33 -3.16
CA LEU A 20 -1.43 6.08 -2.41
C LEU A 20 -2.53 5.66 -3.36
N SER A 21 -3.49 4.87 -2.88
CA SER A 21 -4.66 4.55 -3.69
C SER A 21 -5.45 5.83 -3.99
N ARG A 22 -5.84 6.00 -5.24
CA ARG A 22 -6.72 7.08 -5.71
C ARG A 22 -8.17 6.60 -5.82
N ASN A 23 -8.45 5.36 -5.41
CA ASN A 23 -9.79 4.84 -5.31
C ASN A 23 -10.35 5.07 -3.89
N PRO A 24 -11.39 5.91 -3.73
CA PRO A 24 -11.95 6.22 -2.40
C PRO A 24 -12.64 5.02 -1.76
N GLU A 25 -13.03 4.01 -2.52
CA GLU A 25 -13.56 2.77 -1.98
C GLU A 25 -12.48 1.91 -1.33
N ILE A 26 -11.32 1.80 -1.98
CA ILE A 26 -10.16 1.09 -1.43
C ILE A 26 -9.67 1.83 -0.19
N THR A 27 -9.51 3.14 -0.28
CA THR A 27 -8.97 3.94 0.84
C THR A 27 -9.81 3.77 2.11
N SER A 28 -11.15 3.90 1.99
CA SER A 28 -12.06 3.72 3.12
C SER A 28 -12.01 2.29 3.67
N LEU A 29 -12.17 1.28 2.81
CA LEU A 29 -12.20 -0.12 3.24
C LEU A 29 -10.87 -0.56 3.85
N PHE A 30 -9.74 -0.09 3.29
CA PHE A 30 -8.41 -0.39 3.80
C PHE A 30 -8.21 0.23 5.19
N GLN A 31 -8.64 1.47 5.39
CA GLN A 31 -8.56 2.13 6.70
C GLN A 31 -9.34 1.35 7.78
N ASP A 32 -10.58 0.94 7.46
CA ASP A 32 -11.40 0.13 8.36
C ASP A 32 -10.78 -1.25 8.61
N TYR A 33 -10.18 -1.86 7.57
CA TYR A 33 -9.47 -3.13 7.67
C TYR A 33 -8.24 -3.03 8.57
N VAL A 34 -7.44 -1.98 8.45
CA VAL A 34 -6.26 -1.81 9.32
C VAL A 34 -6.70 -1.72 10.77
N GLN A 35 -7.72 -0.94 11.07
CA GLN A 35 -8.15 -0.69 12.45
C GLN A 35 -8.80 -1.92 13.09
N ASN A 36 -9.75 -2.53 12.39
CA ASN A 36 -10.53 -3.62 12.96
C ASN A 36 -9.87 -4.99 12.78
N CYS A 37 -9.04 -5.16 11.75
CA CYS A 37 -8.41 -6.45 11.41
C CYS A 37 -6.92 -6.47 11.77
N VAL A 38 -6.10 -5.58 11.20
CA VAL A 38 -4.63 -5.59 11.39
C VAL A 38 -4.27 -5.27 12.84
N MET A 39 -4.71 -4.13 13.37
CA MET A 39 -4.39 -3.73 14.75
C MET A 39 -4.93 -4.74 15.76
N GLY A 40 -6.13 -5.28 15.55
CA GLY A 40 -6.61 -6.33 16.46
C GLY A 40 -5.90 -7.69 16.26
N ASP A 41 -5.28 -7.98 15.11
CA ASP A 41 -4.41 -9.17 14.97
C ASP A 41 -3.09 -8.96 15.74
N ILE A 42 -2.59 -7.72 15.81
CA ILE A 42 -1.43 -7.34 16.62
C ILE A 42 -1.74 -7.41 18.12
N TYR A 43 -2.83 -6.76 18.57
CA TYR A 43 -3.10 -6.56 19.99
C TYR A 43 -3.91 -7.67 20.66
N LEU A 44 -4.80 -8.36 19.95
CA LEU A 44 -5.67 -9.38 20.55
C LEU A 44 -5.17 -10.80 20.30
N ASN A 45 -4.68 -11.06 19.08
CA ASN A 45 -4.24 -12.40 18.68
C ASN A 45 -2.72 -12.56 18.66
N HIS A 46 -1.96 -11.47 18.79
CA HIS A 46 -0.49 -11.45 18.73
C HIS A 46 0.09 -12.22 17.54
N LYS A 47 -0.54 -12.11 16.36
CA LYS A 47 -0.10 -12.84 15.15
C LYS A 47 1.21 -12.33 14.59
N TYR A 48 1.46 -11.03 14.73
CA TYR A 48 2.66 -10.31 14.35
C TYR A 48 2.72 -9.01 15.17
N SER A 49 3.89 -8.40 15.28
CA SER A 49 4.05 -7.12 15.97
C SER A 49 3.92 -5.94 15.01
N LEU A 50 3.76 -4.74 15.56
CA LEU A 50 3.79 -3.51 14.78
C LEU A 50 5.17 -3.29 14.13
N GLU A 51 6.24 -3.62 14.85
CA GLU A 51 7.62 -3.57 14.36
C GLU A 51 7.82 -4.53 13.18
N GLU A 52 7.41 -5.78 13.33
CA GLU A 52 7.47 -6.79 12.26
C GLU A 52 6.70 -6.33 11.02
N LEU A 53 5.55 -5.68 11.19
CA LEU A 53 4.76 -5.15 10.08
C LEU A 53 5.45 -3.98 9.37
N MET A 54 6.13 -3.09 10.11
CA MET A 54 6.79 -1.91 9.54
C MET A 54 8.15 -2.22 8.91
N GLU A 55 8.84 -3.23 9.42
CA GLU A 55 10.13 -3.71 8.89
C GLU A 55 9.97 -4.81 7.83
N SER A 56 8.75 -5.35 7.67
CA SER A 56 8.49 -6.41 6.70
C SER A 56 8.84 -5.97 5.28
N ALA A 57 9.55 -6.84 4.58
CA ALA A 57 9.78 -6.71 3.14
C ALA A 57 8.49 -6.94 2.32
N ASP A 58 7.47 -7.59 2.91
CA ASP A 58 6.18 -7.87 2.27
C ASP A 58 5.01 -7.76 3.27
N PRO A 59 4.67 -6.53 3.70
CA PRO A 59 3.57 -6.30 4.62
C PRO A 59 2.21 -6.66 3.99
N TYR A 60 2.12 -6.68 2.65
CA TYR A 60 0.92 -7.08 1.93
C TYR A 60 0.58 -8.55 2.20
N THR A 61 1.54 -9.46 2.05
CA THR A 61 1.30 -10.87 2.35
C THR A 61 1.04 -11.09 3.84
N LEU A 62 1.75 -10.38 4.72
CA LEU A 62 1.61 -10.52 6.17
C LEU A 62 0.16 -10.25 6.62
N ILE A 63 -0.42 -9.09 6.27
CA ILE A 63 -1.77 -8.69 6.72
C ILE A 63 -2.91 -9.50 6.08
N PHE A 64 -2.63 -10.19 4.98
CA PHE A 64 -3.62 -10.96 4.23
C PHE A 64 -3.44 -12.48 4.32
N SER A 65 -2.42 -12.95 5.04
CA SER A 65 -2.08 -14.38 5.13
C SER A 65 -3.13 -15.20 5.88
N ASN A 66 -3.53 -14.74 7.07
CA ASN A 66 -4.51 -15.42 7.92
C ASN A 66 -5.41 -14.44 8.67
N PRO A 67 -6.31 -13.71 7.99
CA PRO A 67 -7.20 -12.74 8.64
C PRO A 67 -8.25 -13.42 9.53
N SER A 68 -8.73 -12.73 10.55
CA SER A 68 -9.73 -13.27 11.49
C SER A 68 -11.06 -13.62 10.80
N PRO A 69 -11.66 -14.80 11.06
CA PRO A 69 -13.00 -15.14 10.56
C PRO A 69 -14.14 -14.56 11.43
N LEU A 70 -13.82 -14.01 12.60
CA LEU A 70 -14.82 -13.51 13.56
C LEU A 70 -14.90 -11.99 13.61
N ARG A 71 -13.76 -11.31 13.53
CA ARG A 71 -13.72 -9.84 13.43
C ARG A 71 -14.06 -9.42 12.00
N GLY A 72 -14.51 -8.19 11.85
CA GLY A 72 -14.94 -7.69 10.56
C GLY A 72 -14.98 -6.18 10.48
N VAL A 73 -15.36 -5.72 9.31
CA VAL A 73 -15.55 -4.31 8.95
C VAL A 73 -16.94 -4.16 8.34
N PHE A 74 -17.47 -2.95 8.35
CA PHE A 74 -18.69 -2.64 7.62
C PHE A 74 -18.30 -2.02 6.27
N ASP A 75 -18.91 -2.51 5.20
CA ASP A 75 -18.77 -1.86 3.90
C ASP A 75 -19.60 -0.56 3.86
N LYS A 76 -19.53 0.15 2.72
CA LYS A 76 -20.27 1.41 2.52
C LYS A 76 -21.80 1.25 2.55
N ASN A 77 -22.31 0.02 2.46
CA ASN A 77 -23.72 -0.31 2.50
C ASN A 77 -24.15 -0.83 3.89
N ASN A 78 -23.30 -0.67 4.92
CA ASN A 78 -23.49 -1.23 6.26
C ASN A 78 -23.58 -2.77 6.28
N HIS A 79 -23.04 -3.46 5.28
CA HIS A 79 -22.90 -4.91 5.32
C HIS A 79 -21.67 -5.27 6.14
N PHE A 80 -21.86 -6.06 7.19
CA PHE A 80 -20.77 -6.68 7.92
C PHE A 80 -20.01 -7.68 7.04
N LEU A 81 -18.72 -7.46 6.87
CA LEU A 81 -17.79 -8.38 6.21
C LEU A 81 -16.78 -8.86 7.22
N THR A 82 -16.55 -10.16 7.31
CA THR A 82 -15.47 -10.68 8.14
C THR A 82 -14.12 -10.18 7.62
N CYS A 83 -13.08 -10.10 8.46
CA CYS A 83 -11.74 -9.71 8.01
C CYS A 83 -11.22 -10.69 6.95
N LYS A 84 -11.61 -11.96 7.03
CA LYS A 84 -11.33 -12.95 5.99
C LYS A 84 -11.97 -12.56 4.65
N ASP A 85 -13.25 -12.19 4.62
CA ASP A 85 -13.93 -11.82 3.38
C ASP A 85 -13.47 -10.45 2.86
N ALA A 86 -13.30 -9.49 3.77
CA ALA A 86 -12.78 -8.17 3.47
C ALA A 86 -11.36 -8.24 2.88
N SER A 87 -10.52 -9.17 3.35
CA SER A 87 -9.18 -9.38 2.77
C SER A 87 -9.24 -9.79 1.30
N VAL A 88 -10.16 -10.68 0.93
CA VAL A 88 -10.32 -11.14 -0.45
C VAL A 88 -10.78 -9.98 -1.32
N ALA A 89 -11.83 -9.29 -0.89
CA ALA A 89 -12.34 -8.12 -1.60
C ALA A 89 -11.29 -7.01 -1.75
N LEU A 90 -10.49 -6.76 -0.71
CA LEU A 90 -9.47 -5.71 -0.72
C LEU A 90 -8.30 -6.08 -1.63
N LYS A 91 -7.85 -7.35 -1.62
CA LYS A 91 -6.84 -7.85 -2.56
C LYS A 91 -7.28 -7.69 -4.00
N ASP A 92 -8.51 -8.09 -4.32
CA ASP A 92 -9.05 -8.00 -5.68
C ASP A 92 -9.15 -6.54 -6.14
N LYS A 93 -9.66 -5.65 -5.28
CA LYS A 93 -9.74 -4.22 -5.59
C LYS A 93 -8.37 -3.58 -5.77
N LEU A 94 -7.40 -3.90 -4.90
CA LEU A 94 -6.03 -3.41 -5.02
C LEU A 94 -5.38 -3.91 -6.31
N ASN A 95 -5.53 -5.19 -6.65
CA ASN A 95 -4.99 -5.76 -7.87
C ASN A 95 -5.51 -5.02 -9.12
N LEU A 96 -6.81 -4.74 -9.16
CA LEU A 96 -7.44 -4.00 -10.27
C LEU A 96 -7.03 -2.53 -10.32
N ASP A 97 -6.86 -1.90 -9.16
CA ASP A 97 -6.55 -0.46 -9.05
C ASP A 97 -5.09 -0.14 -9.41
N THR A 98 -4.18 -1.07 -9.17
CA THR A 98 -2.73 -0.89 -9.36
C THR A 98 -2.20 -1.48 -10.66
N GLN A 99 -3.05 -2.06 -11.50
CA GLN A 99 -2.70 -2.53 -12.84
C GLN A 99 -3.20 -1.57 -13.93
N ASN A 100 -2.75 -1.78 -15.17
CA ASN A 100 -3.20 -0.99 -16.31
C ASN A 100 -4.75 -1.00 -16.43
N GLY A 101 -5.35 0.19 -16.50
CA GLY A 101 -6.80 0.39 -16.46
C GLY A 101 -7.37 0.73 -15.07
N GLY A 102 -6.60 0.54 -14.00
CA GLY A 102 -6.97 0.94 -12.63
C GLY A 102 -6.90 2.45 -12.40
N LYS A 103 -7.62 2.97 -11.40
CA LYS A 103 -7.67 4.42 -11.11
C LYS A 103 -6.33 4.94 -10.62
N THR A 104 -5.70 4.22 -9.70
CA THR A 104 -4.39 4.58 -9.17
C THR A 104 -3.30 4.51 -10.23
N TRP A 105 -3.28 3.43 -11.02
CA TRP A 105 -2.38 3.31 -12.16
C TRP A 105 -2.54 4.50 -13.12
N HIS A 106 -3.77 4.77 -13.56
CA HIS A 106 -4.06 5.83 -14.52
C HIS A 106 -3.61 7.21 -14.00
N TYR A 107 -3.89 7.51 -12.73
CA TYR A 107 -3.50 8.76 -12.09
C TYR A 107 -1.99 8.98 -12.15
N TYR A 108 -1.19 8.01 -11.70
CA TYR A 108 0.27 8.16 -11.66
C TYR A 108 0.91 8.13 -13.05
N VAL A 109 0.38 7.33 -13.97
CA VAL A 109 0.80 7.34 -15.38
C VAL A 109 0.59 8.73 -15.99
N GLN A 110 -0.59 9.32 -15.83
CA GLN A 110 -0.87 10.65 -16.36
C GLN A 110 -0.01 11.72 -15.70
N GLN A 111 0.19 11.64 -14.39
CA GLN A 111 0.98 12.63 -13.65
C GLN A 111 2.47 12.62 -14.05
N LEU A 112 3.04 11.43 -14.28
CA LEU A 112 4.49 11.27 -14.50
C LEU A 112 4.87 11.20 -15.98
N PHE A 113 3.98 10.65 -16.82
CA PHE A 113 4.21 10.38 -18.23
C PHE A 113 3.17 11.03 -19.15
N GLY A 114 2.32 11.91 -18.62
CA GLY A 114 1.33 12.66 -19.39
C GLY A 114 1.94 13.37 -20.60
N GLY A 115 1.29 13.23 -21.76
CA GLY A 115 1.74 13.82 -23.02
C GLY A 115 2.83 13.05 -23.77
N ARG A 116 3.25 11.86 -23.29
CA ARG A 116 4.12 10.96 -24.04
C ARG A 116 3.29 9.95 -24.86
N PRO A 117 3.78 9.48 -26.02
CA PRO A 117 3.19 8.33 -26.70
C PRO A 117 3.29 7.10 -25.79
N ASP A 118 2.24 6.29 -25.77
CA ASP A 118 2.14 5.04 -25.01
C ASP A 118 2.56 5.15 -23.53
N PRO A 119 1.95 6.06 -22.75
CA PRO A 119 2.41 6.40 -21.41
C PRO A 119 2.31 5.20 -20.44
N ASN A 120 1.36 4.29 -20.65
CA ASN A 120 1.22 3.07 -19.86
C ASN A 120 2.41 2.11 -20.04
N MET A 121 2.82 1.86 -21.29
CA MET A 121 3.96 0.99 -21.58
C MET A 121 5.24 1.60 -21.01
N LEU A 122 5.46 2.88 -21.28
CA LEU A 122 6.66 3.58 -20.84
C LEU A 122 6.78 3.63 -19.31
N PHE A 123 5.67 3.90 -18.61
CA PHE A 123 5.62 3.85 -17.15
C PHE A 123 5.91 2.44 -16.63
N SER A 124 5.28 1.41 -17.21
CA SER A 124 5.47 0.02 -16.79
C SER A 124 6.93 -0.43 -16.92
N THR A 125 7.55 -0.14 -18.08
CA THR A 125 8.95 -0.48 -18.35
C THR A 125 9.88 0.32 -17.44
N MET A 126 9.75 1.65 -17.39
CA MET A 126 10.67 2.47 -16.62
C MET A 126 10.59 2.20 -15.12
N LEU A 127 9.40 1.94 -14.57
CA LEU A 127 9.26 1.64 -13.15
C LEU A 127 9.90 0.28 -12.82
N GLY A 128 9.61 -0.76 -13.61
CA GLY A 128 10.20 -2.08 -13.45
C GLY A 128 11.73 -2.06 -13.58
N ASP A 129 12.25 -1.45 -14.65
CA ASP A 129 13.70 -1.34 -14.89
C ASP A 129 14.40 -0.56 -13.76
N SER A 130 13.77 0.50 -13.25
CA SER A 130 14.34 1.29 -12.15
C SER A 130 14.40 0.48 -10.85
N TYR A 131 13.34 -0.27 -10.51
CA TYR A 131 13.37 -1.15 -9.33
C TYR A 131 14.36 -2.31 -9.48
N SER A 132 14.50 -2.87 -10.69
CA SER A 132 15.50 -3.89 -10.97
C SER A 132 16.92 -3.34 -10.79
N TYR A 133 17.18 -2.12 -11.27
CA TYR A 133 18.48 -1.48 -11.15
C TYR A 133 18.83 -1.08 -9.71
N PHE A 134 17.91 -0.45 -8.97
CA PHE A 134 18.20 0.11 -7.63
C PHE A 134 17.97 -0.87 -6.48
N TYR A 135 17.05 -1.83 -6.62
CA TYR A 135 16.70 -2.79 -5.57
C TYR A 135 16.97 -4.25 -5.95
N GLY A 136 17.48 -4.53 -7.16
CA GLY A 136 17.67 -5.91 -7.64
C GLY A 136 16.36 -6.70 -7.80
N SER A 137 15.21 -6.01 -7.75
CA SER A 137 13.89 -6.63 -7.74
C SER A 137 13.34 -6.76 -9.17
N SER A 138 12.92 -7.97 -9.55
CA SER A 138 12.31 -8.25 -10.86
C SER A 138 10.77 -8.11 -10.84
N GLN A 139 10.23 -7.35 -9.90
CA GLN A 139 8.79 -7.10 -9.80
C GLN A 139 8.27 -6.28 -10.98
N SER A 140 7.06 -6.61 -11.42
CA SER A 140 6.33 -5.78 -12.37
C SER A 140 5.89 -4.45 -11.74
N ALA A 141 5.70 -3.42 -12.58
CA ALA A 141 5.20 -2.12 -12.14
C ALA A 141 3.91 -2.21 -11.31
N SER A 142 2.99 -3.12 -11.67
CA SER A 142 1.73 -3.29 -10.94
C SER A 142 1.92 -3.92 -9.55
N GLN A 143 2.94 -4.76 -9.36
CA GLN A 143 3.33 -5.30 -8.05
C GLN A 143 3.99 -4.21 -7.20
N ILE A 144 4.92 -3.45 -7.78
CA ILE A 144 5.59 -2.33 -7.12
C ILE A 144 4.57 -1.31 -6.60
N ILE A 145 3.64 -0.87 -7.45
CA ILE A 145 2.60 0.10 -7.06
C ILE A 145 1.72 -0.48 -5.96
N ARG A 146 1.34 -1.76 -6.06
CA ARG A 146 0.52 -2.42 -5.03
C ARG A 146 1.23 -2.48 -3.69
N GLN A 147 2.51 -2.81 -3.70
CA GLN A 147 3.33 -2.83 -2.50
C GLN A 147 3.42 -1.44 -1.87
N ASN A 148 3.76 -0.41 -2.66
CA ASN A 148 3.88 0.97 -2.18
C ASN A 148 2.54 1.54 -1.68
N VAL A 149 1.44 1.30 -2.40
CA VAL A 149 0.10 1.69 -1.96
C VAL A 149 -0.29 1.00 -0.67
N THR A 150 0.04 -0.28 -0.52
CA THR A 150 -0.26 -1.05 0.69
C THR A 150 0.51 -0.55 1.90
N ILE A 151 1.82 -0.35 1.78
CA ILE A 151 2.65 0.13 2.91
C ILE A 151 2.24 1.54 3.36
N ASN A 152 1.89 2.42 2.42
CA ASN A 152 1.44 3.76 2.77
C ASN A 152 0.04 3.74 3.39
N ALA A 153 -0.88 2.94 2.86
CA ALA A 153 -2.21 2.77 3.47
C ALA A 153 -2.12 2.17 4.89
N LEU A 154 -1.16 1.28 5.14
CA LEU A 154 -0.88 0.77 6.49
C LEU A 154 -0.38 1.88 7.41
N ARG A 155 0.61 2.66 6.99
CA ARG A 155 1.13 3.80 7.77
C ARG A 155 0.04 4.80 8.12
N GLU A 156 -0.80 5.17 7.15
CA GLU A 156 -1.95 6.05 7.38
C GLU A 156 -2.98 5.43 8.32
N GLY A 157 -3.31 4.15 8.13
CA GLY A 157 -4.26 3.42 8.96
C GLY A 157 -3.81 3.29 10.42
N ILE A 158 -2.53 2.97 10.65
CA ILE A 158 -1.90 2.88 11.97
C ILE A 158 -1.86 4.25 12.64
N THR A 159 -1.41 5.28 11.92
CA THR A 159 -1.36 6.66 12.44
C THR A 159 -2.76 7.15 12.82
N SER A 160 -3.76 6.86 11.96
CA SER A 160 -5.16 7.19 12.22
C SER A 160 -5.75 6.42 13.40
N TYR A 161 -5.34 5.16 13.61
CA TYR A 161 -5.74 4.35 14.76
C TYR A 161 -5.19 4.96 16.05
N ALA A 162 -3.89 5.21 16.12
CA ALA A 162 -3.25 5.74 17.33
C ALA A 162 -3.74 7.16 17.69
N ALA A 163 -4.05 7.99 16.69
CA ALA A 163 -4.70 9.28 16.92
C ALA A 163 -6.09 9.16 17.56
N ARG A 164 -6.81 8.07 17.29
CA ARG A 164 -8.16 7.80 17.85
C ARG A 164 -8.15 7.05 19.17
N SER A 165 -7.23 6.12 19.35
CA SER A 165 -7.12 5.32 20.57
C SER A 165 -6.42 6.05 21.71
N GLY A 166 -5.78 7.20 21.44
CA GLY A 166 -4.96 7.91 22.42
C GLY A 166 -3.60 7.25 22.68
N ASP A 167 -3.27 6.16 21.97
CA ASP A 167 -2.02 5.42 22.09
C ASP A 167 -0.88 6.08 21.29
N THR A 168 -0.62 7.35 21.61
CA THR A 168 0.43 8.16 20.97
C THR A 168 1.85 7.71 21.34
N ALA A 169 2.01 6.93 22.42
CA ALA A 169 3.29 6.36 22.83
C ALA A 169 3.82 5.34 21.79
N SER A 170 2.93 4.51 21.24
CA SER A 170 3.27 3.57 20.15
C SER A 170 3.70 4.28 18.86
N LEU A 171 3.22 5.51 18.60
CA LEU A 171 3.65 6.33 17.45
C LEU A 171 5.02 7.02 17.67
N MET A 172 5.36 7.39 18.92
CA MET A 172 6.67 7.99 19.20
C MET A 172 7.80 7.03 18.85
N ASN A 173 7.65 5.74 19.18
CA ASN A 173 8.62 4.71 18.82
C ASN A 173 8.77 4.55 17.29
N LEU A 174 7.67 4.65 16.53
CA LEU A 174 7.66 4.60 15.06
C LEU A 174 8.38 5.78 14.41
N ALA A 175 8.24 6.99 14.96
CA ALA A 175 8.92 8.19 14.45
C ALA A 175 10.44 8.15 14.71
N THR A 176 10.87 7.49 15.80
CA THR A 176 12.30 7.30 16.10
C THR A 176 12.95 6.21 15.25
N THR A 177 12.23 5.16 14.83
CA THR A 177 12.79 4.13 13.94
C THR A 177 12.88 4.55 12.48
N SER A 178 12.07 5.51 12.00
CA SER A 178 12.25 6.08 10.65
C SER A 178 13.40 7.09 10.54
N SER A 179 14.03 7.43 11.67
CA SER A 179 15.09 8.44 11.79
C SER A 179 16.50 7.85 11.96
N MET A 180 16.66 6.53 11.89
CA MET A 180 17.95 5.82 11.89
C MET A 180 18.18 5.12 10.55
#